data_AF-C2KUS6-F1
#
_entry.id   AF-C2KUS6-F1
#
_cell.length_a   1.000
_cell.length_b   1.000
_cell.length_c   1.000
_cell.angle_alpha   90.00
_cell.angle_beta   90.00
_cell.angle_gamma   90.00
#
_symmetry.space_group_name_H-M   'P 1'
#
loop_
_entity.id
_entity.type
_entity.pdbx_description
1 polymer ?
#
loop_
_entity_poly.entity_id
_entity_poly.type
_entity_poly.pdbx_seq_one_letter_code
_entity_poly.pdbx_strand_id
1 'polypeptide(L)'
;MIGKEENDKMKSNRNHVEDTVENNLKETLLRERASVTLEAAIILPIFCFLFMALNGVFFVFSAQNQVMHTLVQTANSLSLDPYWNEKIRLENTSVSTILQRFERYAVRDQSFSSAESWHKNETVSSGVLEDRFYSYFTGDGNKLSAYTKLKKLGVVGNMELSGTVNNGDLTLVAKYKMKFWFNLFKTEPLDLSQKVKVHLWGLEDY
;
A
#
# COMPACT_ATOMS: atom_id res chain seq x y z
N MET A 1 6.05 -6.13 -93.02
CA MET A 1 5.22 -5.44 -92.00
C MET A 1 4.99 -6.28 -90.73
N ILE A 2 5.29 -7.58 -90.71
CA ILE A 2 4.96 -8.50 -89.60
C ILE A 2 5.81 -8.28 -88.31
N GLY A 3 7.09 -7.92 -88.43
CA GLY A 3 8.00 -7.81 -87.27
C GLY A 3 7.82 -6.58 -86.36
N LYS A 4 6.98 -5.61 -86.74
CA LYS A 4 6.70 -4.42 -85.91
C LYS A 4 5.54 -4.69 -84.94
N GLU A 5 4.53 -5.41 -85.42
CA GLU A 5 3.35 -5.82 -84.65
C GLU A 5 3.67 -6.85 -83.56
N GLU A 6 4.59 -7.80 -83.83
CA GLU A 6 5.07 -8.75 -82.82
C GLU A 6 5.91 -8.08 -81.72
N ASN A 7 6.74 -7.11 -82.08
CA ASN A 7 7.55 -6.38 -81.11
C ASN A 7 6.68 -5.50 -80.20
N ASP A 8 5.66 -4.84 -80.75
CA ASP A 8 4.73 -4.04 -79.95
C ASP A 8 3.88 -4.91 -79.03
N LYS A 9 3.47 -6.12 -79.47
CA LYS A 9 2.79 -7.11 -78.62
C LYS A 9 3.70 -7.64 -77.50
N MET A 10 4.96 -7.95 -77.79
CA MET A 10 5.92 -8.37 -76.78
C MET A 10 6.20 -7.27 -75.74
N LYS A 11 6.28 -6.01 -76.18
CA LYS A 11 6.52 -4.87 -75.29
C LYS A 11 5.30 -4.57 -74.41
N SER A 12 4.10 -4.66 -74.97
CA SER A 12 2.84 -4.53 -74.23
C SER A 12 2.67 -5.63 -73.18
N ASN A 13 2.96 -6.88 -73.52
CA ASN A 13 2.93 -7.99 -72.56
C ASN A 13 3.96 -7.81 -71.44
N ARG A 14 5.17 -7.32 -71.77
CA ARG A 14 6.23 -7.12 -70.78
C ARG A 14 5.85 -6.03 -69.77
N ASN A 15 5.29 -4.92 -70.25
CA ASN A 15 4.78 -3.85 -69.38
C ASN A 15 3.62 -4.34 -68.51
N HIS A 16 2.71 -5.14 -69.07
CA HIS A 16 1.58 -5.68 -68.31
C HIS A 16 2.03 -6.64 -67.20
N VAL A 17 3.08 -7.43 -67.46
CA VAL A 17 3.70 -8.31 -66.46
C VAL A 17 4.40 -7.48 -65.38
N GLU A 18 5.13 -6.42 -65.73
CA GLU A 18 5.77 -5.52 -64.76
C GLU A 18 4.74 -4.82 -63.86
N ASP A 19 3.65 -4.29 -64.42
CA ASP A 19 2.56 -3.68 -63.66
C ASP A 19 1.89 -4.69 -62.71
N THR A 20 1.75 -5.94 -63.14
CA THR A 20 1.16 -7.00 -62.32
C THR A 20 2.09 -7.39 -61.17
N VAL A 21 3.40 -7.48 -61.41
CA VAL A 21 4.39 -7.77 -60.37
C VAL A 21 4.50 -6.62 -59.37
N GLU A 22 4.49 -5.38 -59.84
CA GLU A 22 4.55 -4.19 -58.99
C GLU A 22 3.30 -4.07 -58.09
N ASN A 23 2.12 -4.36 -58.62
CA ASN A 23 0.88 -4.33 -57.83
C ASN A 23 0.84 -5.45 -56.77
N ASN A 24 1.29 -6.66 -57.11
CA ASN A 24 1.39 -7.76 -56.14
C ASN A 24 2.43 -7.46 -55.03
N LEU A 25 3.54 -6.78 -55.37
CA LEU A 25 4.55 -6.35 -54.40
C LEU A 25 4.00 -5.25 -53.46
N LYS A 26 3.23 -4.30 -54.00
CA LYS A 26 2.57 -3.26 -53.20
C LYS A 26 1.53 -3.84 -52.24
N GLU A 27 0.72 -4.78 -52.70
CA GLU A 27 -0.28 -5.45 -51.85
C GLU A 27 0.36 -6.24 -50.72
N THR A 28 1.43 -6.98 -50.99
CA THR A 28 2.17 -7.73 -49.96
C THR A 28 2.80 -6.80 -48.92
N LEU A 29 3.44 -5.70 -49.34
CA LEU A 29 3.99 -4.69 -48.42
C LEU A 29 2.92 -3.97 -47.60
N LEU A 30 1.76 -3.67 -48.19
CA LEU A 30 0.62 -3.08 -47.49
C LEU A 30 0.05 -4.06 -46.45
N ARG A 31 -0.03 -5.35 -46.79
CA ARG A 31 -0.51 -6.40 -45.89
C ARG A 31 0.43 -6.61 -44.71
N GLU A 32 1.75 -6.59 -44.95
CA GLU A 32 2.75 -6.65 -43.88
C GLU A 32 2.67 -5.44 -42.94
N ARG A 33 2.59 -4.22 -43.49
CA ARG A 33 2.42 -3.00 -42.67
C ARG A 33 1.11 -3.01 -41.88
N ALA A 34 0.01 -3.45 -42.49
CA ALA A 34 -1.27 -3.58 -41.82
C ALA A 34 -1.21 -4.62 -40.69
N SER A 35 -0.52 -5.75 -40.91
CA SER A 35 -0.31 -6.79 -39.88
C SER A 35 0.50 -6.26 -38.71
N VAL A 36 1.62 -5.58 -38.96
CA VAL A 36 2.47 -4.99 -37.90
C VAL A 36 1.71 -3.92 -37.11
N THR A 37 0.88 -3.13 -37.80
CA THR A 37 0.04 -2.11 -37.14
C THR A 37 -1.06 -2.77 -36.30
N LEU A 38 -1.65 -3.88 -36.76
CA LEU A 38 -2.66 -4.65 -36.04
C LEU A 38 -2.07 -5.29 -34.78
N GLU A 39 -0.89 -5.90 -34.87
CA GLU A 39 -0.18 -6.47 -33.73
C GLU A 39 0.13 -5.39 -32.67
N ALA A 40 0.67 -4.24 -33.10
CA ALA A 40 0.93 -3.11 -32.21
C ALA A 40 -0.36 -2.57 -31.56
N ALA A 41 -1.46 -2.50 -32.31
CA ALA A 41 -2.76 -2.04 -31.82
C ALA A 41 -3.39 -2.97 -30.78
N ILE A 42 -3.02 -4.27 -30.77
CA ILE A 42 -3.48 -5.25 -29.77
C ILE A 42 -2.52 -5.30 -28.58
N ILE A 43 -1.21 -5.28 -28.82
CA ILE A 43 -0.18 -5.38 -27.79
C ILE A 43 -0.21 -4.17 -26.85
N LEU A 44 -0.41 -2.96 -27.37
CA LEU A 44 -0.34 -1.73 -26.58
C LEU A 44 -1.46 -1.65 -25.51
N PRO A 45 -2.74 -1.91 -25.82
CA PRO A 45 -3.79 -1.99 -24.79
C PRO A 45 -3.54 -3.08 -23.75
N ILE A 46 -3.08 -4.28 -24.16
CA ILE A 46 -2.76 -5.37 -23.24
C ILE A 46 -1.65 -4.96 -22.27
N PHE A 47 -0.61 -4.33 -22.80
CA PHE A 47 0.49 -3.80 -22.01
C PHE A 47 0.01 -2.72 -21.03
N CYS A 48 -0.81 -1.77 -21.48
CA CYS A 48 -1.40 -0.76 -20.61
C CYS A 48 -2.27 -1.36 -19.49
N PHE A 49 -3.09 -2.37 -19.81
CA PHE A 49 -3.88 -3.11 -18.82
C PHE A 49 -2.99 -3.81 -17.79
N LEU A 50 -1.92 -4.46 -18.24
CA LEU A 50 -0.95 -5.11 -17.36
C LEU A 50 -0.29 -4.11 -16.40
N PHE A 51 0.17 -2.96 -16.91
CA PHE A 51 0.78 -1.92 -16.09
C PHE A 51 -0.22 -1.32 -15.09
N MET A 52 -1.47 -1.12 -15.50
CA MET A 52 -2.53 -0.65 -14.61
C MET A 52 -2.83 -1.66 -13.49
N ALA A 53 -2.86 -2.95 -13.80
CA ALA A 53 -3.03 -4.03 -12.82
C ALA A 53 -1.84 -4.10 -11.84
N LEU A 54 -0.62 -4.07 -12.36
CA LEU A 54 0.62 -4.08 -11.57
C LEU A 54 0.67 -2.89 -10.61
N ASN A 55 0.32 -1.71 -11.10
CA ASN A 55 0.25 -0.49 -10.30
C ASN A 55 -0.80 -0.58 -9.19
N GLY A 56 -1.94 -1.22 -9.46
CA GLY A 56 -2.94 -1.53 -8.44
C GLY A 56 -2.41 -2.45 -7.34
N VAL A 57 -1.62 -3.46 -7.68
CA VAL A 57 -0.98 -4.35 -6.69
C VAL A 57 0.05 -3.59 -5.86
N PHE A 58 0.88 -2.74 -6.48
CA PHE A 58 1.84 -1.92 -5.73
C PHE A 58 1.17 -0.92 -4.80
N PHE A 59 0.03 -0.35 -5.19
CA PHE A 59 -0.76 0.52 -4.33
C PHE A 59 -1.22 -0.20 -3.05
N VAL A 60 -1.77 -1.42 -3.19
CA VAL A 60 -2.19 -2.27 -2.07
C VAL A 60 -1.00 -2.61 -1.17
N PHE A 61 0.13 -3.01 -1.77
CA PHE A 61 1.34 -3.37 -1.02
C PHE A 61 1.94 -2.18 -0.27
N SER A 62 1.97 -0.99 -0.89
CA SER A 62 2.45 0.23 -0.24
C SER A 62 1.59 0.61 0.96
N ALA A 63 0.26 0.52 0.83
CA ALA A 63 -0.66 0.76 1.95
C ALA A 63 -0.44 -0.25 3.07
N GLN A 64 -0.34 -1.54 2.75
CA GLN A 64 -0.04 -2.59 3.72
C GLN A 64 1.27 -2.36 4.46
N ASN A 65 2.33 -1.94 3.76
CA ASN A 65 3.63 -1.67 4.39
C ASN A 65 3.60 -0.46 5.31
N GLN A 66 2.91 0.62 4.92
CA GLN A 66 2.77 1.80 5.78
C GLN A 66 2.01 1.47 7.07
N VAL A 67 0.89 0.74 6.98
CA VAL A 67 0.13 0.30 8.16
C VAL A 67 0.99 -0.62 9.04
N MET A 68 1.72 -1.56 8.44
CA MET A 68 2.60 -2.48 9.18
C MET A 68 3.71 -1.72 9.91
N HIS A 69 4.40 -0.80 9.26
CA HIS A 69 5.46 -0.01 9.91
C HIS A 69 4.92 0.82 11.08
N THR A 70 3.77 1.46 10.91
CA THR A 70 3.12 2.20 12.00
C THR A 70 2.68 1.28 13.13
N LEU A 71 2.16 0.09 12.80
CA LEU A 71 1.74 -0.91 13.80
C LEU A 71 2.93 -1.40 14.62
N VAL A 72 4.08 -1.65 13.98
CA VAL A 72 5.33 -2.02 14.67
C VAL A 72 5.86 -0.88 15.54
N GLN A 73 5.86 0.36 15.04
CA GLN A 73 6.26 1.53 15.84
C GLN A 73 5.37 1.73 17.06
N THR A 74 4.05 1.55 16.86
CA THR A 74 3.06 1.60 17.94
C THR A 74 3.33 0.48 18.94
N ALA A 75 3.48 -0.76 18.47
CA ALA A 75 3.78 -1.91 19.33
C ALA A 75 5.03 -1.71 20.18
N ASN A 76 6.14 -1.29 19.57
CA ASN A 76 7.39 -1.03 20.27
C ASN A 76 7.25 0.10 21.28
N SER A 77 6.54 1.18 20.93
CA SER A 77 6.28 2.27 21.86
C SER A 77 5.43 1.81 23.05
N LEU A 78 4.35 1.05 22.82
CA LEU A 78 3.55 0.46 23.90
C LEU A 78 4.40 -0.48 24.75
N SER A 79 5.31 -1.24 24.15
CA SER A 79 6.14 -2.20 24.89
C SER A 79 7.02 -1.56 25.97
N LEU A 80 7.32 -0.27 25.86
CA LEU A 80 8.15 0.48 26.80
C LEU A 80 7.33 1.15 27.93
N ASP A 81 6.00 1.28 27.78
CA ASP A 81 5.15 1.91 28.79
C ASP A 81 5.20 1.19 30.15
N PRO A 82 5.15 -0.16 30.25
CA PRO A 82 5.20 -0.86 31.53
C PRO A 82 6.50 -0.59 32.28
N TYR A 83 7.66 -0.65 31.60
CA TYR A 83 8.96 -0.33 32.18
C TYR A 83 9.01 1.07 32.81
N TRP A 84 8.56 2.10 32.07
CA TRP A 84 8.53 3.47 32.60
C TRP A 84 7.52 3.66 33.73
N ASN A 85 6.38 3.00 33.66
CA ASN A 85 5.35 3.09 34.70
C ASN A 85 5.73 2.31 35.97
N GLU A 86 6.52 1.23 35.86
CA GLU A 86 7.01 0.45 36.99
C GLU A 86 8.16 1.16 37.72
N LYS A 87 9.13 1.72 36.99
CA LYS A 87 10.26 2.44 37.58
C LYS A 87 9.82 3.66 38.43
N ILE A 88 8.76 4.35 38.01
CA ILE A 88 8.19 5.50 38.74
C ILE A 88 7.30 5.05 39.93
N ARG A 89 6.84 3.79 39.94
CA ARG A 89 6.02 3.25 41.04
C ARG A 89 6.86 2.64 42.17
N LEU A 90 8.04 2.10 41.85
CA LEU A 90 8.95 1.46 42.81
C LEU A 90 9.86 2.45 43.56
N GLU A 91 10.11 3.64 43.02
CA GLU A 91 10.85 4.67 43.77
C GLU A 91 9.90 5.47 44.66
N ASN A 92 9.92 5.10 45.95
CA ASN A 92 9.43 5.83 47.12
C ASN A 92 9.09 7.30 46.86
N THR A 93 7.93 7.73 47.37
CA THR A 93 7.36 9.09 47.38
C THR A 93 8.39 10.17 47.77
N SER A 94 9.26 10.52 46.82
CA SER A 94 10.30 11.53 46.95
C SER A 94 9.90 12.74 46.12
N VAL A 95 10.37 13.92 46.51
CA VAL A 95 10.13 15.17 45.77
C VAL A 95 10.65 15.06 44.32
N SER A 96 11.69 14.27 44.08
CA SER A 96 12.18 13.93 42.74
C SER A 96 11.17 13.14 41.91
N THR A 97 10.45 12.17 42.49
CA THR A 97 9.40 11.42 41.78
C THR A 97 8.22 12.33 41.41
N ILE A 98 7.90 13.31 42.28
CA ILE A 98 6.85 14.31 42.02
C ILE A 98 7.28 15.29 40.92
N LEU A 99 8.53 15.77 40.96
CA LEU A 99 9.09 16.63 39.92
C LEU A 99 9.19 15.90 38.57
N GLN A 100 9.62 14.64 38.55
CA GLN A 100 9.62 13.81 37.33
C GLN A 100 8.21 13.57 36.79
N ARG A 101 7.20 13.40 37.66
CA ARG A 101 5.79 13.35 37.24
C ARG A 101 5.33 14.68 36.66
N PHE A 102 5.75 15.81 37.23
CA PHE A 102 5.40 17.15 36.77
C PHE A 102 6.09 17.49 35.43
N GLU A 103 7.38 17.20 35.29
CA GLU A 103 8.11 17.30 34.02
C GLU A 103 7.48 16.40 32.96
N ARG A 104 7.12 15.16 33.29
CA ARG A 104 6.42 14.26 32.37
C ARG A 104 5.05 14.80 31.97
N TYR A 105 4.34 15.51 32.85
CA TYR A 105 3.05 16.11 32.51
C TYR A 105 3.21 17.38 31.66
N ALA A 106 4.28 18.15 31.89
CA ALA A 106 4.59 19.37 31.15
C ALA A 106 5.17 19.11 29.75
N VAL A 107 5.83 17.97 29.54
CA VAL A 107 6.48 17.57 28.27
C VAL A 107 5.72 16.45 27.54
N ARG A 108 4.61 15.93 28.10
CA ARG A 108 3.80 14.90 27.42
C ARG A 108 2.94 15.50 26.32
N ASP A 109 3.22 15.08 25.10
CA ASP A 109 2.13 14.82 24.16
C ASP A 109 1.44 13.50 24.56
N GLN A 110 0.19 13.60 25.03
CA GLN A 110 -0.64 12.44 25.42
C GLN A 110 -0.73 11.37 24.31
N SER A 111 -0.50 11.80 23.07
CA SER A 111 -0.43 11.04 21.83
C SER A 111 0.67 9.97 21.75
N PHE A 112 1.84 10.17 22.36
CA PHE A 112 3.02 9.28 22.15
C PHE A 112 3.43 8.46 23.37
N SER A 113 2.93 8.80 24.57
CA SER A 113 3.17 8.02 25.79
C SER A 113 1.98 8.05 26.75
N SER A 114 1.67 6.91 27.34
CA SER A 114 0.55 6.77 28.29
C SER A 114 1.08 6.49 29.70
N ALA A 115 0.56 7.24 30.67
CA ALA A 115 0.75 6.96 32.08
C ALA A 115 -0.32 5.99 32.64
N GLU A 116 -1.24 5.54 31.79
CA GLU A 116 -2.28 4.59 32.17
C GLU A 116 -1.72 3.17 32.21
N SER A 117 -2.10 2.39 33.20
CA SER A 117 -1.68 0.99 33.34
C SER A 117 -2.50 0.05 32.46
N TRP A 118 -2.62 0.39 31.17
CA TRP A 118 -3.39 -0.37 30.18
C TRP A 118 -2.91 -1.82 30.05
N HIS A 119 -1.63 -2.08 30.36
CA HIS A 119 -1.00 -3.41 30.33
C HIS A 119 -1.44 -4.34 31.46
N LYS A 120 -2.19 -3.85 32.46
CA LYS A 120 -2.73 -4.66 33.56
C LYS A 120 -4.04 -5.38 33.21
N ASN A 121 -4.69 -4.94 32.13
CA ASN A 121 -5.87 -5.59 31.59
C ASN A 121 -5.45 -6.53 30.45
N GLU A 122 -6.17 -7.62 30.24
CA GLU A 122 -5.93 -8.54 29.11
C GLU A 122 -6.15 -7.86 27.75
N THR A 123 -6.97 -6.79 27.71
CA THR A 123 -7.24 -5.98 26.53
C THR A 123 -6.75 -4.55 26.71
N VAL A 124 -6.06 -4.04 25.69
CA VAL A 124 -5.61 -2.65 25.65
C VAL A 124 -6.81 -1.75 25.35
N SER A 125 -6.99 -0.67 26.11
CA SER A 125 -8.03 0.33 25.85
C SER A 125 -7.89 0.89 24.42
N SER A 126 -9.00 0.88 23.67
CA SER A 126 -9.02 1.33 22.28
C SER A 126 -8.57 2.77 22.12
N GLY A 127 -8.86 3.64 23.10
CA GLY A 127 -8.44 5.05 23.07
C GLY A 127 -6.92 5.23 23.03
N VAL A 128 -6.18 4.57 23.94
CA VAL A 128 -4.71 4.68 24.01
C VAL A 128 -4.04 4.09 22.76
N LEU A 129 -4.60 3.00 22.24
CA LEU A 129 -4.10 2.33 21.05
C LEU A 129 -4.33 3.15 19.78
N GLU A 130 -5.54 3.67 19.60
CA GLU A 130 -5.92 4.51 18.47
C GLU A 130 -5.12 5.82 18.47
N ASP A 131 -5.04 6.50 19.61
CA ASP A 131 -4.32 7.76 19.72
C ASP A 131 -2.86 7.58 19.33
N ARG A 132 -2.20 6.53 19.82
CA ARG A 132 -0.80 6.27 19.50
C ARG A 132 -0.58 5.80 18.06
N PHE A 133 -1.45 4.92 17.56
CA PHE A 133 -1.37 4.50 16.17
C PHE A 133 -1.52 5.69 15.22
N TYR A 134 -2.55 6.53 15.41
CA TYR A 134 -2.78 7.69 14.56
C TYR A 134 -1.63 8.70 14.66
N SER A 135 -1.04 8.85 15.84
CA SER A 135 0.12 9.71 16.05
C SER A 135 1.37 9.26 15.29
N TYR A 136 1.71 7.96 15.31
CA TYR A 136 2.80 7.44 14.48
C TYR A 136 2.43 7.40 12.99
N PHE A 137 1.14 7.29 12.66
CA PHE A 137 0.69 7.27 11.28
C PHE A 137 0.81 8.64 10.59
N THR A 138 0.52 9.73 11.30
CA THR A 138 0.53 11.09 10.74
C THR A 138 1.75 11.91 11.11
N GLY A 139 2.38 11.60 12.25
CA GLY A 139 3.43 12.41 12.87
C GLY A 139 2.92 13.62 13.66
N ASP A 140 1.62 13.91 13.65
CA ASP A 140 1.00 15.10 14.27
C ASP A 140 -0.01 14.79 15.38
N GLY A 141 -0.36 13.51 15.59
CA GLY A 141 -1.34 13.08 16.60
C GLY A 141 -2.80 13.41 16.27
N ASN A 142 -3.09 14.01 15.12
CA ASN A 142 -4.43 14.41 14.75
C ASN A 142 -5.19 13.27 14.04
N LYS A 143 -6.28 12.81 14.65
CA LYS A 143 -7.17 11.77 14.08
C LYS A 143 -7.67 12.15 12.68
N LEU A 144 -7.98 13.43 12.44
CA LEU A 144 -8.50 13.88 11.15
C LEU A 144 -7.44 13.79 10.04
N SER A 145 -6.19 14.12 10.36
CA SER A 145 -5.04 13.93 9.46
C SER A 145 -4.86 12.43 9.15
N ALA A 146 -5.06 11.57 10.14
CA ALA A 146 -4.90 10.13 9.99
C ALA A 146 -5.97 9.55 9.05
N TYR A 147 -7.24 9.92 9.25
CA TYR A 147 -8.33 9.53 8.36
C TYR A 147 -8.11 10.03 6.92
N THR A 148 -7.58 11.24 6.76
CA THR A 148 -7.29 11.80 5.43
C THR A 148 -6.18 11.02 4.74
N LYS A 149 -5.13 10.62 5.46
CA LYS A 149 -4.03 9.82 4.94
C LYS A 149 -4.47 8.37 4.65
N LEU A 150 -5.28 7.75 5.50
CA LEU A 150 -5.87 6.43 5.28
C LEU A 150 -6.76 6.41 4.03
N LYS A 151 -7.58 7.45 3.82
CA LYS A 151 -8.41 7.60 2.61
C LYS A 151 -7.55 7.72 1.34
N LYS A 152 -6.41 8.41 1.40
CA LYS A 152 -5.45 8.49 0.27
C LYS A 152 -4.81 7.14 -0.05
N LEU A 153 -4.63 6.27 0.95
CA LEU A 153 -4.16 4.90 0.77
C LEU A 153 -5.27 3.93 0.33
N GLY A 154 -6.49 4.42 0.06
CA GLY A 154 -7.60 3.59 -0.43
C GLY A 154 -8.33 2.81 0.66
N VAL A 155 -8.03 3.06 1.95
CA VAL A 155 -8.77 2.46 3.06
C VAL A 155 -10.20 3.03 3.09
N VAL A 156 -11.17 2.14 3.21
CA VAL A 156 -12.60 2.46 3.23
C VAL A 156 -13.18 2.19 4.61
N GLY A 157 -13.75 3.24 5.20
CA GLY A 157 -14.32 3.18 6.55
C GLY A 157 -13.26 3.44 7.62
N ASN A 158 -13.60 3.06 8.85
CA ASN A 158 -12.69 3.14 9.99
C ASN A 158 -11.86 1.86 10.10
N MET A 159 -10.60 1.99 10.49
CA MET A 159 -9.76 0.85 10.81
C MET A 159 -10.06 0.38 12.24
N GLU A 160 -10.27 -0.91 12.41
CA GLU A 160 -10.44 -1.52 13.73
C GLU A 160 -9.06 -1.92 14.28
N LEU A 161 -8.68 -1.28 15.39
CA LEU A 161 -7.45 -1.59 16.12
C LEU A 161 -7.81 -2.34 17.40
N SER A 162 -7.11 -3.43 17.66
CA SER A 162 -7.26 -4.22 18.89
C SER A 162 -5.89 -4.63 19.41
N GLY A 163 -5.74 -4.63 20.73
CA GLY A 163 -4.53 -5.07 21.41
C GLY A 163 -4.86 -6.03 22.53
N THR A 164 -4.17 -7.16 22.60
CA THR A 164 -4.31 -8.15 23.67
C THR A 164 -2.96 -8.38 24.33
N VAL A 165 -2.93 -8.39 25.66
CA VAL A 165 -1.73 -8.67 26.46
C VAL A 165 -1.85 -10.07 27.03
N ASN A 166 -0.92 -10.95 26.68
CA ASN A 166 -0.85 -12.31 27.19
C ASN A 166 0.55 -12.58 27.73
N ASN A 167 0.66 -12.83 29.04
CA ASN A 167 1.89 -13.34 29.68
C ASN A 167 3.17 -12.58 29.30
N GLY A 168 3.16 -11.24 29.42
CA GLY A 168 4.28 -10.38 29.07
C GLY A 168 4.40 -10.02 27.57
N ASP A 169 3.60 -10.61 26.69
CA ASP A 169 3.59 -10.29 25.26
C ASP A 169 2.35 -9.45 24.88
N LEU A 170 2.58 -8.35 24.16
CA LEU A 170 1.54 -7.55 23.53
C LEU A 170 1.34 -7.97 22.08
N THR A 171 0.10 -8.33 21.74
CA THR A 171 -0.33 -8.61 20.37
C THR A 171 -1.24 -7.50 19.88
N LEU A 172 -0.85 -6.81 18.82
CA LEU A 172 -1.66 -5.81 18.13
C LEU A 172 -2.23 -6.37 16.83
N VAL A 173 -3.50 -6.08 16.57
CA VAL A 173 -4.21 -6.48 15.36
C VAL A 173 -4.89 -5.25 14.75
N ALA A 174 -4.58 -4.97 13.49
CA ALA A 174 -5.22 -3.93 12.68
C ALA A 174 -6.05 -4.59 11.58
N LYS A 175 -7.37 -4.35 11.58
CA LYS A 175 -8.29 -4.80 10.52
C LYS A 175 -8.82 -3.60 9.75
N TYR A 176 -8.73 -3.66 8.43
CA TYR A 176 -9.18 -2.56 7.57
C TYR A 176 -9.63 -3.08 6.21
N LYS A 177 -10.51 -2.32 5.56
CA LYS A 177 -10.98 -2.60 4.21
C LYS A 177 -10.27 -1.67 3.23
N MET A 178 -9.80 -2.18 2.11
CA MET A 178 -9.16 -1.36 1.08
C MET A 178 -9.85 -1.52 -0.27
N LYS A 179 -10.10 -0.40 -0.95
CA LYS A 179 -10.52 -0.41 -2.35
C LYS A 179 -9.29 -0.43 -3.26
N PHE A 180 -9.36 -1.25 -4.30
CA PHE A 180 -8.41 -1.15 -5.40
C PHE A 180 -8.54 0.22 -6.08
N TRP A 181 -7.40 0.76 -6.52
CA TRP A 181 -7.36 2.03 -7.24
C TRP A 181 -8.11 1.94 -8.59
N PHE A 182 -8.07 0.79 -9.26
CA PHE A 182 -8.89 0.54 -10.43
C PHE A 182 -10.03 -0.41 -10.07
N ASN A 183 -11.25 -0.06 -10.48
CA ASN A 183 -12.45 -0.80 -10.11
C ASN A 183 -13.27 -1.11 -11.37
N LEU A 184 -12.71 -1.96 -12.24
CA LEU A 184 -13.30 -2.31 -13.54
C LEU A 184 -14.58 -3.14 -13.41
N PHE A 185 -14.75 -3.86 -12.30
CA PHE A 185 -15.84 -4.84 -12.13
C PHE A 185 -16.70 -4.61 -10.88
N LYS A 186 -16.72 -3.37 -10.33
CA LYS A 186 -17.38 -3.07 -9.04
C LYS A 186 -16.98 -4.08 -7.96
N THR A 187 -15.70 -4.42 -7.88
CA THR A 187 -15.23 -5.42 -6.93
C THR A 187 -15.40 -4.91 -5.51
N GLU A 188 -15.77 -5.84 -4.62
CA GLU A 188 -15.91 -5.56 -3.20
C GLU A 188 -14.57 -5.10 -2.61
N PRO A 189 -14.60 -4.23 -1.57
CA PRO A 189 -13.40 -3.85 -0.84
C PRO A 189 -12.69 -5.09 -0.28
N LEU A 190 -11.37 -5.13 -0.38
CA LEU A 190 -10.55 -6.21 0.16
C LEU A 190 -10.45 -6.06 1.68
N ASP A 191 -10.90 -7.07 2.41
CA ASP A 191 -10.71 -7.16 3.87
C ASP A 191 -9.27 -7.60 4.18
N LEU A 192 -8.53 -6.76 4.90
CA LEU A 192 -7.15 -7.00 5.30
C LEU A 192 -7.01 -7.00 6.82
N SER A 193 -6.16 -7.90 7.31
CA SER A 193 -5.83 -8.02 8.73
C SER A 193 -4.33 -8.17 8.88
N GLN A 194 -3.72 -7.32 9.71
CA GLN A 194 -2.31 -7.36 10.05
C GLN A 194 -2.14 -7.56 11.54
N LYS A 195 -1.19 -8.42 11.92
CA LYS A 195 -0.92 -8.79 13.31
C LYS A 195 0.56 -8.61 13.61
N VAL A 196 0.85 -7.96 14.74
CA VAL A 196 2.21 -7.78 15.27
C VAL A 196 2.21 -8.27 16.72
N LYS A 197 3.28 -8.95 17.11
CA LYS A 197 3.51 -9.42 18.48
C LYS A 197 4.84 -8.83 18.96
N VAL A 198 4.85 -8.22 20.14
CA VAL A 198 6.04 -7.65 20.78
C VAL A 198 6.07 -8.04 22.25
N HIS A 199 7.26 -8.20 22.81
CA HIS A 199 7.44 -8.45 24.23
C HIS A 199 7.44 -7.14 25.01
N LEU A 200 6.73 -7.09 26.14
CA LEU A 200 6.66 -5.92 27.02
C LEU A 200 7.92 -5.83 27.89
N TRP A 201 8.51 -4.64 27.98
CA TRP A 201 9.70 -4.41 28.79
C TRP A 201 9.33 -4.16 30.26
N GLY A 202 10.13 -4.70 31.18
CA GLY A 202 9.96 -4.50 32.63
C GLY A 202 8.88 -5.37 33.28
N LEU A 203 8.28 -6.29 32.52
CA LEU A 203 7.45 -7.39 33.00
C LEU A 203 8.25 -8.69 32.89
N GLU A 204 9.41 -8.73 33.53
CA GLU A 204 10.15 -9.99 33.70
C GLU A 204 9.45 -10.77 34.82
N ASP A 205 9.04 -12.01 34.51
CA ASP A 205 8.51 -12.95 35.50
C ASP A 205 9.53 -13.10 36.64
N TYR A 206 9.16 -12.61 37.82
CA TYR A 206 9.76 -13.00 39.10
C TYR A 206 8.96 -14.15 39.70
#